data_AF-A0A368W3M4-F1
#
_entry.id   AF-A0A368W3M4-F1
#
_cell.length_a   1.000
_cell.length_b   1.000
_cell.length_c   1.000
_cell.angle_alpha   90.00
_cell.angle_beta   90.00
_cell.angle_gamma   90.00
#
_symmetry.space_group_name_H-M   'P 1'
#
loop_
_entity.id
_entity.type
_entity.pdbx_description
1 polymer ?
#
loop_
_entity_poly.entity_id
_entity_poly.type
_entity_poly.pdbx_seq_one_letter_code
_entity_poly.pdbx_strand_id
1 'polypeptide(L)'
;MNVSNMEQKQVRLKQFLKKLSEDPSLLNQERQEDSRSLAEILMLTGYTPRNEPVDMAELVSLLLKKVGHEACSKGMMEHVMNGGTVDEFMNIGK
;
A
#
# COMPACT_ATOMS: atom_id res chain seq x y z
N MET A 1 3.44 -8.97 -29.40
CA MET A 1 4.13 -8.07 -28.45
C MET A 1 3.33 -8.07 -27.15
N ASN A 2 3.79 -8.77 -26.10
CA ASN A 2 3.12 -8.81 -24.78
C ASN A 2 4.06 -9.32 -23.67
N VAL A 3 5.09 -10.08 -24.02
CA VAL A 3 6.11 -10.61 -23.09
C VAL A 3 6.92 -9.48 -22.44
N SER A 4 7.31 -8.46 -23.22
CA SER A 4 8.12 -7.33 -22.72
C SER A 4 7.42 -6.50 -21.63
N ASN A 5 6.08 -6.45 -21.63
CA ASN A 5 5.31 -5.69 -20.63
C ASN A 5 5.24 -6.43 -19.29
N MET A 6 5.03 -7.76 -19.32
CA MET A 6 5.02 -8.57 -18.11
C MET A 6 6.39 -8.60 -17.42
N GLU A 7 7.46 -8.74 -18.19
CA GLU A 7 8.83 -8.71 -17.67
C GLU A 7 9.14 -7.35 -17.00
N GLN A 8 8.78 -6.24 -17.64
CA GLN A 8 8.93 -4.91 -17.05
C GLN A 8 8.14 -4.74 -15.75
N LYS A 9 6.89 -5.19 -15.71
CA LYS A 9 6.07 -5.18 -14.49
C LYS A 9 6.70 -6.03 -13.38
N GLN A 10 7.23 -7.20 -13.72
CA GLN A 10 7.87 -8.08 -12.76
C GLN A 10 9.16 -7.48 -12.21
N VAL A 11 10.00 -6.87 -13.06
CA VAL A 11 11.21 -6.15 -12.62
C VAL A 11 10.84 -4.99 -11.70
N ARG A 12 9.84 -4.18 -12.07
CA ARG A 12 9.37 -3.07 -11.24
C ARG A 12 8.83 -3.55 -9.89
N LEU A 13 8.05 -4.63 -9.87
CA LEU A 13 7.53 -5.21 -8.63
C LEU A 13 8.67 -5.71 -7.73
N LYS A 14 9.66 -6.42 -8.27
CA LYS A 14 10.82 -6.88 -7.51
C LYS A 14 11.59 -5.73 -6.87
N GLN A 15 11.79 -4.64 -7.62
CA GLN A 15 12.45 -3.44 -7.09
C GLN A 15 11.64 -2.79 -5.98
N PHE A 16 10.32 -2.68 -6.16
CA PHE A 16 9.42 -2.14 -5.14
C PHE A 16 9.47 -2.96 -3.85
N LEU A 17 9.33 -4.29 -3.95
CA LEU A 17 9.38 -5.18 -2.79
C LEU A 17 10.74 -5.15 -2.09
N LYS A 18 11.83 -5.06 -2.84
CA LYS A 18 13.17 -4.89 -2.27
C LYS A 18 13.26 -3.60 -1.44
N LYS A 19 12.83 -2.46 -2.00
CA LYS A 19 12.85 -1.18 -1.30
C LYS A 19 11.95 -1.19 -0.05
N LEU A 20 10.76 -1.78 -0.14
CA LEU A 20 9.88 -1.97 1.01
C LEU A 20 10.56 -2.80 2.12
N SER A 21 11.26 -3.87 1.77
CA SER A 21 11.94 -4.71 2.77
C SER A 21 13.11 -4.03 3.47
N GLU A 22 13.64 -2.97 2.87
CA GLU A 22 14.72 -2.15 3.40
C GLU A 22 14.19 -0.92 4.17
N ASP A 23 12.87 -0.72 4.23
CA ASP A 23 12.24 0.42 4.90
C ASP A 23 12.25 0.24 6.43
N PRO A 24 12.99 1.09 7.18
CA PRO A 24 13.11 0.95 8.63
C PRO A 24 11.80 1.28 9.36
N SER A 25 10.88 2.03 8.74
CA SER A 25 9.59 2.38 9.35
C SER A 25 8.68 1.16 9.54
N LEU A 26 8.90 0.10 8.75
CA LEU A 26 8.13 -1.14 8.84
C LEU A 26 8.64 -2.11 9.91
N LEU A 27 9.83 -1.86 10.50
CA LEU A 27 10.45 -2.75 11.48
C LEU A 27 9.87 -2.59 12.90
N ASN A 28 9.24 -1.44 13.21
CA ASN A 28 8.73 -1.14 14.54
C ASN A 28 7.27 -1.60 14.71
N GLN A 29 7.08 -2.91 14.81
CA GLN A 29 5.78 -3.55 15.06
C GLN A 29 5.40 -3.57 16.56
N GLU A 30 6.11 -2.84 17.43
CA GLU A 30 5.94 -2.85 18.89
C GLU A 30 4.69 -2.11 19.39
N ARG A 31 3.89 -1.49 18.52
CA ARG A 31 2.59 -0.86 18.87
C ARG A 31 1.39 -1.63 18.35
N GLN A 32 1.37 -2.94 18.56
CA GLN A 32 0.27 -3.83 18.15
C GLN A 32 -0.95 -3.72 19.09
N GLU A 33 -1.27 -2.53 19.63
CA GLU A 33 -2.45 -2.36 20.51
C GLU A 33 -3.75 -2.13 19.72
N ASP A 34 -3.69 -1.83 18.41
CA ASP A 34 -4.88 -1.55 17.57
C ASP A 34 -4.85 -2.30 16.22
N SER A 35 -4.49 -3.59 16.20
CA SER A 35 -4.61 -4.38 14.96
C SER A 35 -6.10 -4.65 14.64
N ARG A 36 -6.70 -3.80 13.81
CA ARG A 36 -8.06 -4.03 13.30
C ARG A 36 -8.10 -5.30 12.45
N SER A 37 -9.17 -6.07 12.60
CA SER A 37 -9.43 -7.23 11.74
C SER A 37 -9.67 -6.79 10.30
N LEU A 38 -9.44 -7.68 9.33
CA LEU A 38 -9.76 -7.40 7.92
C LEU A 38 -11.25 -7.03 7.77
N ALA A 39 -12.16 -7.72 8.48
CA ALA A 39 -13.60 -7.42 8.43
C ALA A 39 -13.90 -5.97 8.87
N GLU A 40 -13.27 -5.50 9.94
CA GLU A 40 -13.39 -4.11 10.38
C GLU A 40 -12.83 -3.13 9.35
N ILE A 41 -11.69 -3.45 8.73
CA ILE A 41 -11.07 -2.64 7.69
C ILE A 41 -12.00 -2.52 6.47
N LEU A 42 -12.60 -3.62 6.02
CA LEU A 42 -13.55 -3.62 4.91
C LEU A 42 -14.80 -2.78 5.23
N MET A 43 -15.33 -2.92 6.44
CA MET A 43 -16.47 -2.13 6.92
C MET A 43 -16.15 -0.63 6.95
N LEU A 44 -14.99 -0.25 7.51
CA LEU A 44 -14.56 1.15 7.64
C LEU A 44 -14.36 1.84 6.28
N THR A 45 -13.86 1.09 5.30
CA THR A 45 -13.60 1.58 3.94
C THR A 45 -14.86 1.56 3.06
N GLY A 46 -15.90 0.82 3.45
CA GLY A 46 -17.06 0.55 2.61
C GLY A 46 -16.76 -0.40 1.45
N TYR A 47 -15.61 -1.10 1.49
CA TYR A 47 -15.22 -2.04 0.45
C TYR A 47 -16.13 -3.27 0.48
N THR A 48 -16.79 -3.55 -0.65
CA THR A 48 -17.70 -4.69 -0.78
C THR A 48 -17.10 -5.73 -1.74
N PRO A 49 -16.53 -6.84 -1.23
CA PRO A 49 -16.00 -7.89 -2.09
C PRO A 49 -17.15 -8.59 -2.82
N ARG A 50 -17.09 -8.63 -4.16
CA ARG A 50 -18.14 -9.19 -5.02
C ARG A 50 -17.97 -10.70 -5.24
N ASN A 51 -17.79 -11.47 -4.17
CA ASN A 51 -17.33 -12.88 -4.21
C ASN A 51 -15.98 -13.07 -4.94
N GLU A 52 -15.20 -11.99 -5.03
CA GLU A 52 -13.85 -11.98 -5.61
C GLU A 52 -12.82 -11.79 -4.49
N PRO A 53 -11.56 -12.20 -4.72
CA PRO A 53 -10.46 -11.85 -3.82
C PRO A 53 -10.40 -10.34 -3.57
N VAL A 54 -10.01 -9.95 -2.37
CA VAL A 54 -9.87 -8.53 -2.01
C VAL A 54 -8.75 -7.90 -2.85
N ASP A 55 -9.07 -6.85 -3.59
CA ASP A 55 -8.08 -6.01 -4.23
C ASP A 55 -7.42 -5.13 -3.16
N MET A 56 -6.26 -5.56 -2.68
CA MET A 56 -5.49 -4.81 -1.69
C MET A 56 -5.04 -3.43 -2.19
N ALA A 57 -4.86 -3.23 -3.50
CA ALA A 57 -4.47 -1.94 -4.06
C ALA A 57 -5.63 -0.95 -3.99
N GLU A 58 -6.86 -1.40 -4.25
CA GLU A 58 -8.07 -0.61 -4.05
C GLU A 58 -8.29 -0.34 -2.56
N LEU A 59 -8.22 -1.37 -1.72
CA LEU A 59 -8.44 -1.25 -0.27
C LEU A 59 -7.47 -0.26 0.38
N VAL A 60 -6.18 -0.34 0.07
CA VAL A 60 -5.17 0.62 0.55
C VAL A 60 -5.48 2.03 0.05
N SER A 61 -5.94 2.17 -1.19
CA SER A 61 -6.33 3.49 -1.73
C SER A 61 -7.53 4.08 -0.97
N LEU A 62 -8.50 3.26 -0.59
CA LEU A 62 -9.62 3.70 0.25
C LEU A 62 -9.17 4.08 1.66
N LEU A 63 -8.24 3.31 2.25
CA LEU A 63 -7.67 3.62 3.55
C LEU A 63 -6.91 4.95 3.55
N LEU A 64 -6.08 5.19 2.54
CA LEU A 64 -5.35 6.46 2.37
C LEU A 64 -6.31 7.65 2.28
N LYS A 65 -7.38 7.54 1.49
CA LYS A 65 -8.42 8.57 1.41
C LYS A 65 -9.09 8.82 2.76
N LYS A 66 -9.37 7.77 3.54
CA LYS A 66 -10.00 7.89 4.87
C LYS A 66 -9.12 8.64 5.88
N VAL A 67 -7.79 8.54 5.77
CA VAL A 67 -6.86 9.25 6.64
C VAL A 67 -6.47 10.64 6.11
N GLY A 68 -7.14 11.12 5.05
CA GLY A 68 -6.95 12.47 4.51
C GLY A 68 -5.90 12.59 3.42
N HIS A 69 -5.34 11.48 2.93
CA HIS A 69 -4.43 11.50 1.79
C HIS A 69 -5.21 11.43 0.48
N GLU A 70 -5.06 12.45 -0.38
CA GLU A 70 -5.63 12.42 -1.75
C GLU A 70 -4.92 11.41 -2.68
N ALA A 71 -3.84 10.79 -2.19
CA ALA A 71 -3.07 9.79 -2.91
C ALA A 71 -3.70 8.38 -2.85
N CYS A 72 -3.35 7.55 -3.82
CA CYS A 72 -3.75 6.14 -3.90
C CYS A 72 -2.55 5.21 -3.69
N SER A 73 -2.80 3.89 -3.69
CA SER A 73 -1.75 2.87 -3.56
C SER A 73 -0.64 3.01 -4.61
N LYS A 74 -0.98 3.48 -5.82
CA LYS A 74 0.01 3.80 -6.87
C LYS A 74 0.93 4.95 -6.45
N GLY A 75 0.40 6.00 -5.82
CA GLY A 75 1.18 7.14 -5.33
C GLY A 75 2.15 6.71 -4.22
N MET A 76 1.68 5.87 -3.30
CA MET A 76 2.55 5.28 -2.27
C MET A 76 3.67 4.44 -2.90
N MET A 77 3.33 3.58 -3.86
CA MET A 77 4.32 2.78 -4.59
C MET A 77 5.35 3.66 -5.30
N GLU A 78 4.92 4.74 -5.96
CA GLU A 78 5.82 5.68 -6.63
C GLU A 78 6.75 6.42 -5.65
N HIS A 79 6.23 6.84 -4.50
CA HIS A 79 7.03 7.45 -3.43
C HIS A 79 8.15 6.52 -2.95
N VAL A 80 7.80 5.27 -2.62
CA VAL A 80 8.77 4.25 -2.21
C VAL A 80 9.76 3.94 -3.33
N MET A 81 9.29 3.84 -4.58
CA MET A 81 10.16 3.63 -5.74
C MET A 81 11.16 4.78 -5.94
N ASN A 82 10.83 6.00 -5.51
CA ASN A 82 11.72 7.16 -5.53
C ASN A 82 12.65 7.25 -4.31
N GLY A 83 12.55 6.31 -3.36
CA GLY A 83 13.45 6.21 -2.21
C GLY A 83 12.90 6.82 -0.91
N GLY A 84 11.65 7.27 -0.90
CA GLY A 84 10.98 7.67 0.34
C GLY A 84 10.48 6.46 1.14
N THR A 85 10.18 6.66 2.42
CA THR A 85 9.66 5.62 3.31
C THR A 85 8.13 5.62 3.38
N VAL A 86 7.54 4.53 3.87
CA VAL A 86 6.09 4.45 4.12
C VAL A 86 5.66 5.45 5.18
N ASP A 87 6.43 5.62 6.26
CA ASP A 87 6.12 6.61 7.29
C ASP A 87 6.21 8.05 6.76
N GLU A 88 7.24 8.38 5.96
CA GLU A 88 7.30 9.68 5.28
C GLU A 88 6.03 9.91 4.47
N PHE A 89 5.63 8.96 3.62
CA PHE A 89 4.40 9.06 2.83
C PHE A 89 3.16 9.31 3.69
N MET A 90 3.02 8.57 4.79
CA MET A 90 1.88 8.69 5.70
C MET A 90 1.83 10.02 6.44
N ASN A 91 2.93 10.77 6.51
CA ASN A 91 3.04 12.05 7.20
C ASN A 91 3.12 13.28 6.25
N ILE A 92 3.05 13.11 4.92
CA ILE A 92 3.12 14.22 3.93
C ILE A 92 2.03 15.30 4.11
N GLY A 93 0.98 15.06 4.91
CA GLY A 93 -0.13 16.00 5.10
C GLY A 93 -0.56 16.25 6.55
N LYS A 94 0.32 16.00 7.54
CA LYS A 94 0.07 16.35 8.95
C LYS A 94 0.70 17.69 9.33
#